data_AF-A0A419A8B6-F1
#
_entry.id   AF-A0A419A8B6-F1
#
_cell.length_a   1.000
_cell.length_b   1.000
_cell.length_c   1.000
_cell.angle_alpha   90.00
_cell.angle_beta   90.00
_cell.angle_gamma   90.00
#
_symmetry.space_group_name_H-M   'P 1'
#
loop_
_entity.id
_entity.type
_entity.pdbx_description
1 polymer ?
#
loop_
_entity_poly.entity_id
_entity_poly.type
_entity_poly.pdbx_seq_one_letter_code
_entity_poly.pdbx_strand_id
1 'polypeptide(L)'
;MTGSTTYRGIQIVAADLPSGPFSWIDDESDMGGTAATLDEARRQIGRYLGPRGGAEPCPECCGHAALDWAHLSIERCPWCSPEEEEAA
;
A
#
# COMPACT_ATOMS: atom_id res chain seq x y z
N MET A 1 -6.15 13.84 20.78
CA MET A 1 -5.99 14.49 19.46
C MET A 1 -6.00 13.37 18.45
N THR A 2 -7.17 13.08 17.90
CA THR A 2 -7.32 12.16 16.77
C THR A 2 -6.57 12.75 15.57
N GLY A 3 -5.41 12.18 15.28
CA GLY A 3 -4.68 12.52 14.06
C GLY A 3 -5.36 11.84 12.89
N SER A 4 -5.73 12.60 11.86
CA SER A 4 -6.09 12.04 10.56
C SER A 4 -5.06 12.45 9.52
N THR A 5 -4.79 11.56 8.58
CA THR A 5 -3.84 11.79 7.49
C THR A 5 -4.40 11.21 6.21
N THR A 6 -4.24 11.92 5.11
CA THR A 6 -4.72 11.49 3.81
C THR A 6 -3.61 10.76 3.06
N TYR A 7 -3.92 9.60 2.50
CA TYR A 7 -3.03 8.84 1.63
C TYR A 7 -3.77 8.42 0.37
N ARG A 8 -3.27 8.87 -0.79
CA ARG A 8 -3.84 8.59 -2.12
C ARG A 8 -5.34 8.92 -2.26
N GLY A 9 -5.80 9.96 -1.55
CA GLY A 9 -7.21 10.39 -1.55
C GLY A 9 -8.06 9.74 -0.45
N ILE A 10 -7.56 8.69 0.20
CA ILE A 10 -8.24 7.97 1.27
C ILE A 10 -7.82 8.53 2.63
N GLN A 11 -8.79 8.75 3.51
CA GLN A 11 -8.53 9.23 4.86
C GLN A 11 -8.16 8.08 5.80
N ILE A 12 -7.01 8.21 6.47
CA ILE A 12 -6.58 7.33 7.55
C ILE A 12 -6.80 8.07 8.88
N VAL A 13 -7.56 7.49 9.78
CA VAL A 13 -7.92 8.04 11.08
C VAL A 13 -7.23 7.23 12.17
N ALA A 14 -6.46 7.88 13.04
CA ALA A 14 -5.95 7.26 14.26
C ALA A 14 -7.06 7.20 15.31
N ALA A 15 -7.21 6.07 15.99
CA ALA A 15 -8.05 5.99 17.17
C ALA A 15 -7.54 6.93 18.28
N ASP A 16 -8.44 7.44 19.12
CA ASP A 16 -8.10 8.40 20.18
C ASP A 16 -7.32 7.77 21.36
N LEU A 17 -7.05 6.46 21.28
CA LEU A 17 -6.25 5.73 22.25
C LEU A 17 -4.76 5.77 21.86
N PRO A 18 -3.82 5.90 22.82
CA PRO A 18 -2.39 6.02 22.54
C PRO A 18 -1.76 4.78 21.85
N SER A 19 -2.45 3.63 21.90
CA SER A 19 -2.09 2.40 21.17
C SER A 19 -3.24 1.92 20.28
N GLY A 20 -4.16 2.82 19.95
CA GLY A 20 -5.33 2.50 19.15
C GLY A 20 -4.96 2.27 17.68
N PRO A 21 -5.73 1.44 16.97
CA PRO A 21 -5.46 1.16 15.56
C PRO A 21 -5.73 2.41 14.69
N PHE A 22 -5.13 2.40 13.51
CA PHE A 22 -5.47 3.28 12.40
C PHE A 22 -6.57 2.62 11.58
N SER A 23 -7.59 3.37 11.18
CA SER A 23 -8.65 2.91 10.28
C SER A 23 -8.68 3.76 9.02
N TRP A 24 -9.03 3.16 7.90
CA TRP A 24 -9.25 3.87 6.64
C TRP A 24 -10.48 3.32 5.93
N ILE A 25 -11.18 4.19 5.22
CA ILE A 25 -12.34 3.86 4.40
C ILE A 25 -12.22 4.68 3.11
N ASP A 26 -12.43 4.02 1.99
CA ASP A 26 -12.56 4.63 0.68
C ASP A 26 -14.03 4.95 0.41
N ASP A 27 -14.38 6.24 0.45
CA ASP A 27 -15.76 6.71 0.28
C ASP A 27 -16.35 6.34 -1.10
N GLU A 28 -15.51 6.10 -2.12
CA GLU A 28 -15.98 5.75 -3.46
C GLU A 28 -16.43 4.29 -3.58
N SER A 29 -15.80 3.39 -2.83
CA SER A 29 -16.04 1.94 -2.93
C SER A 29 -16.61 1.29 -1.68
N ASP A 30 -16.71 2.04 -0.58
CA ASP A 30 -17.05 1.56 0.77
C ASP A 30 -16.09 0.46 1.28
N MET A 31 -14.90 0.36 0.67
CA MET A 31 -13.85 -0.57 1.11
C MET A 31 -13.01 0.09 2.19
N GLY A 32 -12.59 -0.69 3.17
CA GLY A 32 -11.80 -0.16 4.27
C GLY A 32 -11.00 -1.22 5.01
N GLY A 33 -10.22 -0.75 5.97
CA GLY A 33 -9.36 -1.59 6.78
C GLY A 33 -8.98 -0.95 8.11
N THR A 34 -8.48 -1.79 9.00
CA THR A 34 -7.83 -1.36 10.24
C THR A 34 -6.42 -1.91 10.30
N ALA A 35 -5.51 -1.13 10.86
CA ALA A 35 -4.09 -1.43 10.92
C ALA A 35 -3.50 -0.97 12.26
N ALA A 36 -2.51 -1.69 12.78
CA ALA A 36 -1.86 -1.33 14.04
C ALA A 36 -0.97 -0.07 13.92
N THR A 37 -0.52 0.26 12.70
CA THR A 37 0.36 1.41 12.45
C THR A 37 -0.08 2.17 11.20
N LEU A 38 0.32 3.44 11.12
CA LEU A 38 0.06 4.28 9.95
C LEU A 38 0.71 3.71 8.68
N ASP A 39 1.91 3.15 8.79
CA ASP A 39 2.61 2.55 7.65
C ASP A 39 1.83 1.34 7.12
N GLU A 40 1.33 0.49 8.00
CA GLU A 40 0.51 -0.67 7.62
C GLU A 40 -0.82 -0.24 6.99
N ALA A 41 -1.45 0.83 7.47
CA ALA A 41 -2.65 1.39 6.82
C ALA A 41 -2.34 1.88 5.40
N ARG A 42 -1.19 2.55 5.19
CA ARG A 42 -0.74 2.98 3.86
C ARG A 42 -0.45 1.79 2.95
N ARG A 43 0.09 0.70 3.49
CA ARG A 43 0.30 -0.55 2.73
C ARG A 43 -1.02 -1.18 2.31
N GLN A 44 -2.00 -1.27 3.22
CA GLN A 44 -3.34 -1.78 2.89
C GLN A 44 -4.00 -0.98 1.77
N ILE A 45 -3.98 0.36 1.87
CA ILE A 45 -4.48 1.24 0.80
C ILE A 45 -3.69 1.08 -0.48
N GLY A 46 -2.36 0.96 -0.37
CA GLY A 46 -1.49 0.69 -1.50
C GLY A 46 -1.90 -0.57 -2.23
N ARG A 47 -2.06 -1.70 -1.50
CA ARG A 47 -2.51 -2.98 -2.05
C ARG A 47 -3.89 -2.87 -2.70
N TYR A 48 -4.81 -2.14 -2.06
CA TYR A 48 -6.16 -1.92 -2.56
C TYR A 48 -6.17 -1.16 -3.90
N LEU A 49 -5.41 -0.07 -4.01
CA LEU A 49 -5.38 0.79 -5.20
C LEU A 49 -4.38 0.35 -6.28
N GLY A 50 -3.50 -0.60 -5.98
CA GLY A 50 -2.38 -1.00 -6.85
C GLY A 50 -1.33 0.10 -7.07
N PRO A 51 -0.23 -0.18 -7.79
CA PRO A 51 0.82 0.81 -8.05
C PRO A 51 0.36 1.88 -9.06
N ARG A 52 0.73 3.15 -8.84
CA ARG A 52 0.51 4.22 -9.84
C ARG A 52 1.56 4.13 -10.94
N GLY A 53 1.30 3.27 -11.94
CA GLY A 53 1.97 3.29 -13.25
C GLY A 53 3.49 3.48 -13.22
N GLY A 54 4.23 2.65 -12.48
CA GLY A 54 5.70 2.64 -12.46
C GLY A 54 6.38 3.82 -11.76
N ALA A 55 5.63 4.75 -11.16
CA ALA A 55 6.19 5.93 -10.48
C ALA A 55 6.25 5.82 -8.95
N GLU A 56 5.65 4.78 -8.35
CA GLU A 56 5.70 4.52 -6.89
C GLU A 56 6.24 3.11 -6.59
N PRO A 57 7.03 2.96 -5.50
CA PRO A 57 7.55 1.66 -5.13
C PRO A 57 6.40 0.77 -4.61
N CYS A 58 6.48 -0.52 -4.88
CA CYS A 58 5.60 -1.55 -4.32
C CYS A 58 5.55 -1.40 -2.78
N PRO A 59 4.41 -1.17 -2.13
CA PRO A 59 4.27 -1.09 -0.69
C PRO A 59 4.36 -2.45 0.04
N GLU A 60 4.58 -3.58 -0.65
CA GLU A 60 5.08 -4.81 -0.01
C GLU A 60 6.61 -4.85 0.07
N CYS A 61 7.33 -4.65 -1.05
CA CYS A 61 8.77 -4.88 -1.16
C CYS A 61 9.64 -3.63 -1.43
N CYS A 62 9.00 -2.47 -1.61
CA CYS A 62 9.60 -1.16 -1.83
C CYS A 62 10.38 -0.94 -3.16
N GLY A 63 10.07 -1.62 -4.28
CA GLY A 63 10.60 -1.30 -5.65
C GLY A 63 9.50 -1.28 -6.74
N HIS A 64 9.64 -0.77 -7.99
CA HIS A 64 10.59 0.21 -8.56
C HIS A 64 9.89 1.51 -8.91
N ALA A 65 9.93 2.43 -7.96
CA ALA A 65 10.09 3.84 -8.31
C ALA A 65 11.52 4.24 -7.99
N ALA A 66 12.24 4.57 -9.06
CA ALA A 66 13.42 5.41 -9.14
C ALA A 66 14.73 5.03 -8.41
N LEU A 67 14.81 4.13 -7.43
CA LEU A 67 16.11 3.77 -6.82
C LEU A 67 16.26 2.27 -6.56
N ASP A 68 16.70 1.61 -7.63
CA ASP A 68 17.44 0.36 -7.63
C ASP A 68 18.61 0.41 -6.65
N TRP A 69 19.02 -0.73 -6.08
CA TRP A 69 20.38 -0.75 -5.56
C TRP A 69 21.34 -1.69 -6.28
N ALA A 70 20.84 -2.53 -7.19
CA ALA A 70 21.58 -3.23 -8.27
C ALA A 70 20.67 -4.24 -9.00
N HIS A 71 19.42 -4.46 -8.58
CA HIS A 71 19.03 -5.68 -7.86
C HIS A 71 17.53 -6.06 -7.85
N LEU A 72 16.63 -5.78 -8.78
CA LEU A 72 16.63 -5.52 -10.23
C LEU A 72 17.62 -6.21 -11.15
N SER A 73 18.77 -6.70 -10.67
CA SER A 73 19.93 -7.02 -11.52
C SER A 73 19.64 -8.00 -12.63
N ILE A 74 18.50 -8.70 -12.59
CA ILE A 74 18.15 -9.71 -13.57
C ILE A 74 16.67 -9.63 -13.98
N GLU A 75 15.67 -9.65 -13.06
CA GLU A 75 14.20 -9.43 -13.27
C GLU A 75 13.40 -10.19 -12.16
N ARG A 76 12.13 -9.94 -11.79
CA ARG A 76 11.13 -8.88 -12.05
C ARG A 76 10.57 -8.41 -10.68
N CYS A 77 10.13 -7.15 -10.58
CA CYS A 77 9.31 -6.60 -9.48
C CYS A 77 7.86 -6.46 -9.93
N PRO A 78 7.01 -7.42 -9.62
CA PRO A 78 5.68 -7.58 -10.17
C PRO A 78 4.66 -7.68 -9.04
N TRP A 79 4.86 -6.91 -7.97
CA TRP A 79 4.06 -6.96 -6.74
C TRP A 79 3.20 -8.23 -6.53
N CYS A 80 3.83 -9.40 -6.41
CA CYS A 80 5.28 -9.64 -6.41
C CYS A 80 5.72 -10.75 -7.43
N SER A 81 4.84 -11.15 -8.38
CA SER A 81 4.99 -12.01 -9.62
C SER A 81 3.67 -12.75 -9.92
N PRO A 82 2.70 -12.23 -10.71
CA PRO A 82 1.45 -12.95 -10.99
C PRO A 82 1.34 -13.48 -12.42
N GLU A 83 2.10 -14.52 -12.79
CA GLU A 83 1.87 -15.38 -13.97
C GLU A 83 2.37 -16.81 -13.72
N GLU A 84 1.51 -17.81 -13.91
CA GLU A 84 1.69 -18.79 -14.99
C GLU A 84 0.48 -18.59 -15.91
N GLU A 85 0.63 -17.78 -16.97
CA GLU A 85 -0.18 -17.94 -18.17
C GLU A 85 0.10 -19.37 -18.71
N GLU A 86 -0.95 -20.18 -18.91
CA GLU A 86 -0.99 -21.59 -19.36
C GLU A 86 -0.69 -22.71 -18.33
N ALA A 87 -1.73 -23.15 -17.63
CA ALA A 87 -1.93 -24.58 -17.36
C ALA A 87 -3.08 -25.11 -18.25
N ALA A 88 -2.70 -25.70 -19.38
CA ALA A 88 -3.46 -26.51 -20.36
C ALA A 88 -4.24 -25.79 -21.47
#